data_AF-A0A954CYR8-F1
#
_entry.id   AF-A0A954CYR8-F1
#
_cell.length_a   1.000
_cell.length_b   1.000
_cell.length_c   1.000
_cell.angle_alpha   90.00
_cell.angle_beta   90.00
_cell.angle_gamma   90.00
#
_symmetry.space_group_name_H-M   'P 1'
#
loop_
_entity.id
_entity.type
_entity.pdbx_description
1 polymer ?
#
loop_
_entity_poly.entity_id
_entity_poly.type
_entity_poly.pdbx_seq_one_letter_code
_entity_poly.pdbx_strand_id
1 'polypeptide(L)'
;MGEWRFPNWDPVFLDLWGPLDLRYYGLMYVVAFVCGQYILGRLARSGFLPMPPEKVGDLIFYLIFGVILGGRLGYCLFYKP
;
A
#
# COMPACT_ATOMS: atom_id res chain seq x y z
N MET A 1 -19.20 1.34 -35.22
CA MET A 1 -18.57 0.83 -33.98
C MET A 1 -18.12 2.07 -33.20
N GLY A 2 -18.70 2.34 -32.03
CA GLY A 2 -18.30 3.50 -31.23
C GLY A 2 -16.89 3.30 -30.68
N GLU A 3 -15.98 4.21 -30.99
CA GLU A 3 -14.64 4.20 -30.42
C GLU A 3 -14.72 4.66 -28.95
N TRP A 4 -14.52 3.72 -28.03
CA TRP A 4 -14.40 4.02 -26.60
C TRP A 4 -13.07 4.74 -26.36
N ARG A 5 -13.10 6.07 -26.34
CA ARG A 5 -11.95 6.87 -25.90
C ARG A 5 -11.90 6.85 -24.37
N PHE A 6 -10.87 6.22 -23.83
CA PHE A 6 -10.61 6.28 -22.39
C PHE A 6 -10.30 7.72 -21.98
N PRO A 7 -10.88 8.22 -20.89
CA PRO A 7 -10.51 9.50 -20.30
C PRO A 7 -9.01 9.50 -19.97
N ASN A 8 -8.29 10.52 -20.43
CA ASN A 8 -6.87 10.67 -20.12
C ASN A 8 -6.74 11.29 -18.71
N TRP A 9 -6.76 10.45 -17.68
CA TRP A 9 -6.61 10.88 -16.29
C TRP A 9 -5.12 10.93 -15.94
N ASP A 10 -4.63 12.12 -15.62
CA ASP A 10 -3.25 12.28 -15.16
C ASP A 10 -3.05 11.53 -13.84
N PRO A 11 -2.08 10.61 -13.77
CA PRO A 11 -1.91 9.79 -12.58
C PRO A 11 -1.24 10.49 -11.42
N VAL A 12 -0.76 11.70 -11.67
CA VAL A 12 -0.03 12.52 -10.70
C VAL A 12 -1.05 13.30 -9.88
N PHE A 13 -1.02 13.03 -8.58
CA PHE A 13 -1.83 13.74 -7.61
C PHE A 13 -1.14 15.05 -7.17
N LEU A 14 0.18 15.00 -6.95
CA LEU A 14 1.00 16.15 -6.57
C LEU A 14 2.40 16.03 -7.21
N ASP A 15 2.79 17.06 -7.96
CA ASP A 15 4.13 17.23 -8.49
C ASP A 15 5.06 17.83 -7.42
N LEU A 16 5.72 16.97 -6.64
CA LEU A 16 6.82 17.40 -5.78
C LEU A 16 8.12 17.29 -6.58
N TRP A 17 8.54 18.41 -7.17
CA TRP A 17 9.90 18.63 -7.68
C TRP A 17 10.32 17.89 -8.96
N GLY A 18 9.43 17.18 -9.68
CA GLY A 18 9.65 16.68 -11.05
C GLY A 18 10.08 15.21 -11.23
N PRO A 19 10.93 14.59 -10.37
CA PRO A 19 11.17 13.15 -10.40
C PRO A 19 10.43 12.38 -9.29
N LEU A 20 9.77 13.08 -8.38
CA LEU A 20 9.02 12.53 -7.24
C LEU A 20 7.53 12.86 -7.39
N ASP A 21 6.93 12.29 -8.42
CA ASP A 21 5.50 12.43 -8.67
C ASP A 21 4.76 11.55 -7.65
N LEU A 22 3.98 12.18 -6.77
CA LEU A 22 3.09 11.44 -5.90
C LEU A 22 1.86 11.04 -6.73
N ARG A 23 1.75 9.75 -7.00
CA ARG A 23 0.67 9.21 -7.82
C ARG A 23 -0.49 8.71 -6.97
N TYR A 24 -1.72 8.79 -7.50
CA TYR A 24 -2.92 8.40 -6.75
C TYR A 24 -2.85 6.95 -6.25
N TYR A 25 -2.24 6.04 -7.00
CA TYR A 25 -2.11 4.64 -6.59
C TYR A 25 -1.15 4.48 -5.39
N GLY A 26 -0.10 5.30 -5.32
CA GLY A 26 0.78 5.37 -4.16
C GLY A 26 0.02 5.84 -2.91
N LEU A 27 -0.83 6.86 -3.07
CA LEU A 27 -1.70 7.33 -1.99
C LEU A 27 -2.66 6.23 -1.53
N MET A 28 -3.24 5.46 -2.45
CA MET A 28 -4.13 4.35 -2.11
C MET A 28 -3.44 3.26 -1.28
N TYR A 29 -2.13 3.01 -1.48
CA TYR A 29 -1.38 2.11 -0.60
C TYR A 29 -1.32 2.64 0.84
N VAL A 30 -1.05 3.94 1.02
CA VAL A 30 -1.03 4.56 2.36
C VAL A 30 -2.40 4.43 3.01
N VAL A 31 -3.47 4.72 2.28
CA VAL A 31 -4.85 4.57 2.76
C VAL A 31 -5.13 3.12 3.17
N ALA A 32 -4.71 2.14 2.37
CA ALA A 32 -4.88 0.73 2.69
C ALA A 32 -4.18 0.34 4.01
N PHE A 33 -2.95 0.79 4.23
CA PHE A 33 -2.23 0.53 5.48
C PHE A 33 -2.87 1.24 6.69
N VAL A 34 -3.38 2.47 6.51
CA VAL A 34 -4.10 3.22 7.55
C VAL A 34 -5.43 2.55 7.91
N CYS A 35 -6.19 2.11 6.92
CA CYS A 35 -7.41 1.34 7.15
C CYS A 35 -7.10 0.00 7.82
N GLY A 36 -6.04 -0.69 7.39
CA GLY A 36 -5.59 -1.95 7.96
C GLY A 36 -5.23 -1.82 9.44
N GLN A 37 -4.38 -0.86 9.82
CA GLN A 37 -4.04 -0.63 11.23
C GLN A 37 -5.27 -0.32 12.08
N TYR A 38 -6.22 0.45 11.55
CA TYR A 38 -7.41 0.86 12.30
C TYR A 38 -8.33 -0.34 12.56
N ILE A 39 -8.61 -1.13 11.52
CA ILE A 39 -9.45 -2.33 11.62
C ILE A 39 -8.78 -3.34 12.55
N LEU A 40 -7.51 -3.64 12.32
CA LEU A 40 -6.80 -4.66 13.09
C LEU A 40 -6.61 -4.24 14.55
N GLY A 41 -6.37 -2.94 14.79
CA GLY A 41 -6.32 -2.34 16.13
C GLY A 41 -7.67 -2.36 16.85
N ARG A 42 -8.77 -2.27 16.11
CA ARG A 42 -10.12 -2.44 16.67
C ARG A 42 -10.40 -3.90 17.02
N LEU A 43 -10.08 -4.84 16.14
CA LEU A 43 -10.30 -6.26 16.38
C LEU A 43 -9.40 -6.82 17.50
N ALA A 44 -8.16 -6.33 17.62
CA ALA A 44 -7.27 -6.68 18.73
C ALA A 44 -7.85 -6.19 20.07
N ARG A 45 -8.36 -4.95 20.12
CA ARG A 45 -9.02 -4.40 21.32
C ARG A 45 -10.32 -5.12 21.69
N SER A 46 -11.04 -5.68 20.73
CA SER A 46 -12.24 -6.47 21.00
C SER A 46 -11.95 -7.92 21.42
N GLY A 47 -10.66 -8.30 21.57
CA GLY A 47 -10.25 -9.66 21.93
C GLY A 47 -10.45 -10.69 20.80
N PHE A 48 -10.69 -10.25 19.57
CA PHE A 48 -10.90 -11.15 18.44
C PHE A 48 -9.59 -11.72 17.89
N LEU A 49 -8.47 -11.01 18.07
CA LEU A 49 -7.15 -11.53 17.73
C LEU A 49 -6.41 -11.97 18.99
N PRO A 50 -5.62 -13.07 18.91
CA PRO A 50 -4.73 -13.52 19.96
C PRO A 50 -3.45 -12.64 20.00
N MET A 51 -3.58 -11.32 19.91
CA MET A 51 -2.45 -10.41 20.00
C MET A 51 -2.80 -9.12 20.77
N PRO A 52 -1.81 -8.52 21.47
CA PRO A 52 -2.01 -7.24 22.13
C PRO A 52 -2.26 -6.13 21.09
N PRO A 53 -3.15 -5.16 21.36
CA PRO A 53 -3.36 -4.00 20.48
C PRO A 53 -2.07 -3.23 20.16
N GLU A 54 -1.11 -3.22 21.08
CA GLU A 54 0.17 -2.54 20.93
C GLU A 54 1.04 -3.19 19.83
N LYS A 55 0.84 -4.48 19.57
CA LYS A 55 1.59 -5.25 18.57
C LYS A 55 1.04 -5.12 17.14
N VAL A 56 -0.13 -4.51 16.98
CA VAL A 56 -0.72 -4.26 15.65
C VAL A 56 0.17 -3.35 14.81
N GLY A 57 0.78 -2.33 15.44
CA GLY A 57 1.70 -1.42 14.77
C GLY A 57 2.95 -2.12 14.24
N ASP A 58 3.58 -2.94 15.10
CA ASP A 58 4.74 -3.76 14.73
C ASP A 58 4.40 -4.66 13.53
N LEU A 59 3.24 -5.33 13.56
CA LEU A 59 2.80 -6.22 12.49
C LEU A 59 2.63 -5.47 11.16
N ILE A 60 1.94 -4.32 11.16
CA ILE A 60 1.75 -3.51 9.95
C ILE A 60 3.11 -3.03 9.41
N PHE A 61 4.04 -2.65 10.28
CA PHE A 61 5.38 -2.25 9.88
C PHE A 61 6.16 -3.39 9.20
N TYR A 62 6.14 -4.59 9.78
CA TYR A 62 6.75 -5.77 9.14
C TYR A 62 6.09 -6.12 7.81
N LEU A 63 4.77 -5.96 7.68
CA LEU A 63 4.05 -6.18 6.42
C LEU A 63 4.47 -5.18 5.35
N ILE A 64 4.54 -3.88 5.66
CA ILE A 64 5.02 -2.85 4.73
C ILE A 64 6.43 -3.19 4.24
N PHE A 65 7.31 -3.56 5.16
CA PHE A 65 8.69 -3.94 4.82
C PHE A 65 8.74 -5.18 3.94
N GLY A 66 7.93 -6.19 4.25
CA GLY A 66 7.77 -7.41 3.46
C GLY A 66 7.25 -7.15 2.05
N VAL A 67 6.31 -6.22 1.88
CA VAL A 67 5.80 -5.83 0.55
C VAL A 67 6.89 -5.18 -0.29
N ILE A 68 7.68 -4.26 0.30
CA ILE A 68 8.75 -3.57 -0.41
C ILE A 68 9.85 -4.54 -0.82
N LEU A 69 10.33 -5.37 0.12
CA LEU A 69 11.37 -6.37 -0.14
C LEU A 69 10.87 -7.45 -1.10
N GLY A 70 9.68 -7.99 -0.87
CA GLY A 70 9.09 -9.03 -1.70
C GLY A 70 8.85 -8.55 -3.14
N GLY A 71 8.42 -7.31 -3.33
CA GLY A 71 8.27 -6.72 -4.66
C GLY A 71 9.60 -6.61 -5.40
N ARG A 72 10.68 -6.22 -4.71
CA ARG A 72 12.03 -6.12 -5.31
C ARG A 72 12.64 -7.49 -5.59
N LEU A 73 12.60 -8.40 -4.62
CA LEU A 73 13.10 -9.76 -4.78
C LEU A 73 12.33 -10.51 -5.86
N GLY A 74 11.00 -10.38 -5.90
CA GLY A 74 10.17 -10.96 -6.95
C GLY A 74 10.51 -10.41 -8.33
N TYR A 75 10.73 -9.09 -8.45
CA TYR A 75 11.15 -8.51 -9.73
C TYR A 75 12.50 -9.08 -10.19
N CYS A 76 13.49 -9.15 -9.30
CA CYS A 76 14.78 -9.75 -9.64
C CYS A 76 14.62 -11.23 -10.02
N LEU A 77 14.03 -12.06 -9.16
CA LEU A 77 13.95 -13.51 -9.39
C LEU A 77 13.13 -13.91 -10.64
N PHE A 78 12.05 -13.19 -10.94
CA PHE A 78 11.12 -13.59 -12.01
C PHE A 78 11.27 -12.80 -13.32
N TYR A 79 11.68 -11.52 -13.25
CA TYR A 79 11.72 -10.65 -14.44
C TYR A 79 13.15 -10.31 -14.89
N LYS A 80 14.10 -10.14 -13.97
CA LYS A 80 15.50 -9.81 -14.26
C LYS A 80 16.45 -10.57 -13.31
N PRO A 81 16.61 -11.90 -13.52
CA PRO A 81 17.42 -12.74 -12.65
C PRO A 81 18.90 -12.39 -12.70
#